data_AF-A6SZ25-F1
#
_entry.id   AF-A6SZ25-F1
#
_cell.length_a   1.000
_cell.length_b   1.000
_cell.length_c   1.000
_cell.angle_alpha   90.00
_cell.angle_beta   90.00
_cell.angle_gamma   90.00
#
_symmetry.space_group_name_H-M   'P 1'
#
loop_
_entity.id
_entity.type
_entity.pdbx_description
1 polymer ?
#
loop_
_entity_poly.entity_id
_entity_poly.type
_entity_poly.pdbx_seq_one_letter_code
_entity_poly.pdbx_strand_id
1 'polypeptide(L)' 'MSDQNTDTAPAEDTYSRSEILSFCRHLGRSLKSGNEENNTALAMHLMREAEYLGKNQFETVADMFAAVAQTIDPNLPKK' A
#
# COMPACT_ATOMS: atom_id res chain seq x y z
N MET A 1 23.06 -21.56 39.26
CA MET A 1 21.59 -21.64 39.14
C MET A 1 21.03 -20.30 39.55
N SER A 2 20.51 -19.55 38.57
CA SER A 2 19.34 -18.66 38.68
C SER A 2 18.91 -18.34 37.25
N ASP A 3 17.75 -18.87 36.91
CA ASP A 3 16.99 -18.71 35.67
C ASP A 3 16.40 -17.30 35.51
N GLN A 4 16.12 -16.96 34.24
CA GLN A 4 15.06 -16.06 33.74
C GLN A 4 15.06 -14.57 34.16
N ASN A 5 15.14 -13.69 33.17
CA ASN A 5 13.90 -13.27 32.51
C ASN A 5 14.15 -12.80 31.06
N THR A 6 13.23 -13.24 30.23
CA THR A 6 13.10 -13.09 28.78
C THR A 6 12.91 -11.65 28.30
N ASP A 7 13.47 -11.42 27.12
CA ASP A 7 12.76 -10.85 25.96
C ASP A 7 12.09 -9.49 26.15
N THR A 8 12.72 -8.47 25.57
CA THR A 8 11.95 -7.37 25.01
C THR A 8 12.60 -7.05 23.67
N ALA A 9 12.29 -7.85 22.65
CA ALA A 9 12.37 -7.35 21.29
C ALA A 9 11.62 -6.00 21.26
N PRO A 10 12.18 -4.94 20.63
CA PRO A 10 11.50 -3.66 20.55
C PRO A 10 10.11 -3.92 19.97
N ALA A 11 9.07 -3.48 20.69
CA ALA A 11 7.70 -3.58 20.23
C ALA A 11 7.64 -2.99 18.82
N GLU A 12 7.40 -3.85 17.82
CA GLU A 12 7.21 -3.42 16.45
C GLU A 12 6.02 -2.46 16.44
N ASP A 13 6.27 -1.17 16.18
CA ASP A 13 5.23 -0.18 15.90
C ASP A 13 4.45 -0.65 14.66
N THR A 14 3.46 -1.51 14.91
CA THR A 14 2.67 -2.14 13.88
C THR A 14 1.61 -1.13 13.48
N TYR A 15 1.91 -0.33 12.44
CA TYR A 15 0.97 0.65 11.90
C TYR A 15 -0.37 -0.03 11.58
N SER A 16 -1.48 0.62 11.92
CA SER A 16 -2.80 0.11 11.59
C SER A 16 -3.04 0.14 10.08
N ARG A 17 -3.84 -0.79 9.56
CA ARG A 17 -4.23 -0.82 8.14
C ARG A 17 -4.83 0.52 7.68
N SER A 18 -5.58 1.21 8.53
CA SER A 18 -6.14 2.53 8.27
C SER A 18 -5.08 3.62 8.08
N GLU A 19 -4.03 3.63 8.92
CA GLU A 19 -2.94 4.61 8.82
C GLU A 19 -2.16 4.40 7.53
N ILE A 20 -1.87 3.13 7.20
CA ILE A 20 -1.16 2.79 5.97
C ILE A 20 -1.97 3.18 4.73
N LEU A 21 -3.27 2.87 4.69
CA LEU A 21 -4.13 3.27 3.57
C LEU A 21 -4.26 4.80 3.45
N SER A 22 -4.29 5.51 4.57
CA SER A 22 -4.28 6.98 4.58
C SER A 22 -3.01 7.53 3.92
N PHE A 23 -1.85 6.97 4.29
CA PHE A 23 -0.57 7.32 3.69
C PHE A 23 -0.52 7.00 2.19
N CYS A 24 -1.00 5.82 1.76
CA CYS A 24 -1.11 5.46 0.35
C CYS A 24 -1.96 6.46 -0.46
N ARG A 25 -3.08 6.94 0.10
CA ARG A 25 -3.88 7.99 -0.54
C ARG A 25 -3.14 9.33 -0.58
N HIS A 26 -2.37 9.67 0.45
CA HIS A 26 -1.55 10.87 0.42
C HIS A 26 -0.49 10.78 -0.69
N LEU A 27 0.24 9.66 -0.79
CA LEU A 27 1.20 9.39 -1.85
C LEU A 27 0.56 9.50 -3.25
N GLY A 28 -0.60 8.89 -3.47
CA GLY A 28 -1.30 8.97 -4.75
C GLY A 28 -1.63 10.41 -5.17
N ARG A 29 -2.02 11.28 -4.22
CA ARG A 29 -2.26 12.70 -4.51
C ARG A 29 -0.97 13.45 -4.86
N SER A 30 0.13 13.14 -4.18
CA SER A 30 1.44 13.73 -4.47
C SER A 30 1.99 13.29 -5.83
N LEU A 31 1.70 12.06 -6.26
CA LEU A 31 2.07 11.58 -7.60
C LEU A 31 1.20 12.20 -8.69
N LYS A 32 -0.08 12.46 -8.39
CA LYS A 32 -1.02 13.06 -9.34
C LYS A 32 -0.62 14.48 -9.78
N SER A 33 0.18 15.22 -9.00
CA SER A 33 0.60 16.59 -9.36
C SER A 33 1.57 16.69 -10.55
N GLY A 34 1.84 15.58 -11.26
CA GLY A 34 2.60 15.53 -12.51
C GLY A 34 1.74 15.51 -13.78
N ASN A 35 2.36 15.12 -14.89
CA ASN A 35 1.74 15.05 -16.23
C ASN A 35 0.65 13.95 -16.28
N GLU A 36 -0.59 14.29 -16.66
CA GLU A 36 -1.78 13.42 -16.54
C GLU A 36 -1.69 12.09 -17.34
N GLU A 37 -1.01 12.07 -18.49
CA GLU A 37 -0.83 10.84 -19.28
C GLU A 37 0.04 9.79 -18.55
N ASN A 38 1.07 10.22 -17.82
CA ASN A 38 1.93 9.32 -17.05
C ASN A 38 1.20 8.76 -15.82
N ASN A 39 0.25 9.52 -15.28
CA ASN A 39 -0.53 9.13 -14.10
C ASN A 39 -1.41 7.90 -14.39
N THR A 40 -2.06 7.86 -15.56
CA THR A 40 -2.92 6.72 -15.94
C THR A 40 -2.11 5.44 -16.16
N ALA A 41 -0.96 5.54 -16.85
CA ALA A 41 -0.07 4.39 -17.07
C ALA A 41 0.50 3.83 -15.75
N LEU A 42 0.92 4.73 -14.84
CA LEU A 42 1.38 4.35 -13.52
C LEU A 42 0.28 3.67 -12.70
N ALA A 43 -0.92 4.22 -12.71
CA ALA A 43 -2.05 3.68 -11.97
C ALA A 43 -2.47 2.28 -12.50
N MET A 44 -2.46 2.07 -13.82
CA MET A 44 -2.67 0.75 -14.42
C MET A 44 -1.57 -0.25 -14.02
N HIS A 45 -0.31 0.17 -13.99
CA HIS A 45 0.80 -0.69 -13.57
C HIS A 45 0.64 -1.11 -12.10
N LEU A 46 0.34 -0.16 -11.21
CA LEU A 46 0.09 -0.43 -9.79
C LEU A 46 -1.09 -1.39 -9.56
N MET A 47 -2.16 -1.29 -10.35
CA MET A 47 -3.29 -2.24 -10.28
C MET A 47 -2.88 -3.66 -10.68
N ARG A 48 -2.06 -3.82 -11.73
CA ARG A 48 -1.56 -5.14 -12.15
C ARG A 48 -0.68 -5.77 -11.08
N GLU A 49 0.20 -4.98 -10.47
CA GLU A 49 1.03 -5.44 -9.35
C GLU A 49 0.18 -5.80 -8.13
N ALA A 50 -0.87 -5.02 -7.83
CA ALA A 50 -1.83 -5.34 -6.77
C ALA A 50 -2.55 -6.68 -7.00
N GLU A 51 -2.94 -6.99 -8.24
CA GLU A 51 -3.52 -8.30 -8.58
C GLU A 51 -2.52 -9.44 -8.40
N TYR A 52 -1.28 -9.25 -8.83
CA TYR A 52 -0.21 -10.24 -8.65
C TYR A 52 0.04 -10.50 -7.16
N LEU A 53 0.18 -9.45 -6.35
CA LEU A 53 0.36 -9.55 -4.90
C LEU A 53 -0.82 -10.26 -4.22
N GLY A 54 -2.05 -9.95 -4.64
CA GLY A 54 -3.25 -10.63 -4.14
C GLY A 54 -3.27 -12.13 -4.43
N LYS A 55 -2.85 -12.56 -5.64
CA LYS A 55 -2.73 -13.98 -6.00
C LYS A 55 -1.66 -14.71 -5.18
N ASN A 56 -0.67 -13.99 -4.68
CA ASN A 56 0.44 -14.52 -3.88
C ASN A 56 0.24 -14.31 -2.36
N GLN A 57 -1.00 -14.06 -1.90
CA GLN A 57 -1.35 -13.91 -0.47
C GLN A 57 -0.74 -12.67 0.23
N PHE A 58 -0.28 -11.67 -0.52
CA PHE A 58 0.18 -10.38 0.01
C PHE A 58 -0.95 -9.34 0.02
N GLU A 59 -2.09 -9.68 0.64
CA GLU A 59 -3.33 -8.88 0.57
C GLU A 59 -3.14 -7.44 1.05
N THR A 60 -2.45 -7.23 2.17
CA THR A 60 -2.21 -5.89 2.71
C THR A 60 -1.44 -5.01 1.73
N VAL A 61 -0.42 -5.56 1.06
CA VAL A 61 0.39 -4.82 0.09
C VAL A 61 -0.39 -4.59 -1.20
N ALA A 62 -1.19 -5.57 -1.63
CA ALA A 62 -2.10 -5.42 -2.75
C ALA A 62 -3.08 -4.26 -2.55
N ASP A 63 -3.65 -4.14 -1.35
CA ASP A 63 -4.57 -3.05 -1.02
C ASP A 63 -3.89 -1.69 -1.00
N MET A 64 -2.63 -1.61 -0.54
CA MET A 64 -1.83 -0.39 -0.59
C MET A 64 -1.66 0.09 -2.04
N PHE A 65 -1.26 -0.81 -2.94
CA PHE A 65 -1.01 -0.49 -4.34
C PHE A 65 -2.31 -0.07 -5.05
N ALA A 66 -3.41 -0.79 -4.80
CA ALA A 66 -4.72 -0.44 -5.32
C ALA A 66 -5.18 0.94 -4.80
N ALA A 67 -4.95 1.26 -3.52
CA ALA A 67 -5.32 2.55 -2.96
C ALA A 67 -4.53 3.72 -3.58
N VAL A 68 -3.24 3.53 -3.86
CA VAL A 68 -2.43 4.52 -4.60
C VAL A 68 -2.98 4.68 -6.01
N ALA A 69 -3.18 3.58 -6.75
CA ALA A 69 -3.66 3.60 -8.13
C ALA A 69 -5.00 4.32 -8.28
N GLN A 70 -5.99 3.98 -7.44
CA GLN A 70 -7.32 4.62 -7.45
C GLN A 70 -7.27 6.11 -7.09
N THR A 71 -6.27 6.55 -6.34
CA THR A 71 -6.10 7.96 -6.01
C THR A 71 -5.49 8.74 -7.17
N ILE A 72 -4.56 8.11 -7.92
CA ILE A 72 -3.95 8.67 -9.12
C ILE A 72 -4.98 8.77 -10.24
N ASP A 73 -5.67 7.66 -10.54
CA ASP A 73 -6.76 7.59 -11.52
C ASP A 73 -8.04 6.99 -10.89
N PRO A 74 -9.00 7.85 -10.52
CA PRO A 74 -10.28 7.41 -9.96
C PRO A 74 -11.18 6.63 -10.92
N ASN A 75 -10.90 6.66 -12.23
CA ASN A 75 -11.69 5.96 -13.24
C ASN A 75 -11.26 4.52 -13.47
N LEU A 76 -10.17 4.07 -12.82
CA LEU A 76 -9.74 2.68 -12.91
C LEU A 76 -10.81 1.72 -12.38
N PRO A 77 -10.94 0.53 -13.00
CA PRO A 77 -11.86 -0.49 -12.52
C PRO A 77 -11.54 -0.85 -11.07
N LYS A 78 -12.58 -0.83 -10.23
CA LYS A 78 -12.46 -1.23 -8.82
C LYS A 78 -12.37 -2.75 -8.78
N LYS A 79 -11.46 -3.23 -7.93
CA LYS A 79 -11.27 -4.65 -7.62
C LYS A 79 -12.52 -5.23 -6.95
#